data_AF-A0A6P0YS61-F1
#
_entry.id   AF-A0A6P0YS61-F1
#
_cell.length_a   1.000
_cell.length_b   1.000
_cell.length_c   1.000
_cell.angle_alpha   90.00
_cell.angle_beta   90.00
_cell.angle_gamma   90.00
#
_symmetry.space_group_name_H-M   'P 1'
#
loop_
_entity.id
_entity.type
_entity.pdbx_description
1 polymer ?
#
loop_
_entity_poly.entity_id
_entity_poly.type
_entity_poly.pdbx_seq_one_letter_code
_entity_poly.pdbx_strand_id
1 'polypeptide(L)'
;MQSTKTIEEAVISQLRLLTPDKQQQVLDFIEFLHYKSTQSSPPLSLRQLATLPIDKRHQQLQAIIPDMAEDFANDPDLTEFSVLDTEDWEIGND
;
A
#
# COMPACT_ATOMS: atom_id res chain seq x y z
N MET A 1 38.66 -30.14 -9.78
CA MET A 1 37.27 -29.81 -10.18
C MET A 1 36.66 -29.00 -9.06
N GLN A 2 36.54 -27.67 -9.23
CA GLN A 2 35.94 -26.81 -8.21
C GLN A 2 34.43 -26.86 -8.38
N SER A 3 33.74 -27.44 -7.39
CA SER A 3 32.28 -27.44 -7.34
C SER A 3 31.81 -25.99 -7.21
N THR A 4 31.23 -25.42 -8.26
CA THR A 4 30.60 -24.10 -8.22
C THR A 4 29.32 -24.22 -7.39
N LYS A 5 29.45 -24.16 -6.07
CA LYS A 5 28.30 -24.11 -5.17
C LYS A 5 27.46 -22.92 -5.59
N THR A 6 26.21 -23.18 -5.93
CA THR A 6 25.25 -22.14 -6.25
C THR A 6 25.09 -21.24 -5.02
N ILE A 7 24.87 -19.94 -5.23
CA ILE A 7 24.76 -18.96 -4.12
C ILE A 7 23.72 -19.43 -3.09
N GLU A 8 22.60 -19.98 -3.55
CA GLU A 8 21.55 -20.56 -2.72
C GLU A 8 22.07 -21.69 -1.82
N GLU A 9 22.85 -22.62 -2.36
CA GLU A 9 23.41 -23.75 -1.61
C GLU A 9 24.42 -23.26 -0.57
N ALA A 10 25.21 -22.23 -0.89
CA ALA A 10 26.15 -21.62 0.05
C ALA A 10 25.41 -20.96 1.23
N VAL A 11 24.33 -20.23 0.96
CA VAL A 11 23.49 -19.57 1.98
C VAL A 11 22.80 -20.60 2.87
N ILE A 12 22.19 -21.65 2.29
CA ILE A 12 21.53 -22.71 3.06
C ILE A 12 22.53 -23.51 3.91
N SER A 13 23.75 -23.73 3.40
CA SER A 13 24.82 -24.37 4.17
C SER A 13 25.21 -23.53 5.39
N GLN A 14 25.32 -22.21 5.21
CA GLN A 14 25.70 -21.30 6.28
C GLN A 14 24.61 -21.17 7.35
N LEU A 15 23.34 -21.11 6.93
CA LEU A 15 22.19 -21.09 7.83
C LEU A 15 22.15 -22.33 8.75
N ARG A 16 22.43 -23.51 8.20
CA ARG A 16 22.47 -24.76 8.97
C ARG A 16 23.62 -24.84 9.99
N LEU A 17 24.67 -24.05 9.82
CA LEU A 17 25.80 -23.96 10.77
C LEU A 17 25.52 -23.01 11.94
N LEU A 18 24.46 -22.20 11.87
CA LEU A 18 24.10 -21.26 12.93
C LEU A 18 23.42 -21.97 14.10
N THR A 19 23.52 -21.37 15.28
CA THR A 19 22.73 -21.78 16.45
C THR A 19 21.24 -21.52 16.21
N PRO A 20 20.34 -22.26 16.89
CA PRO A 20 18.89 -22.11 16.71
C PRO A 20 18.40 -20.66 16.87
N ASP A 21 18.92 -19.93 17.86
CA ASP A 21 18.56 -18.52 18.08
C ASP A 21 18.93 -17.62 16.89
N LYS A 22 20.09 -17.86 16.28
CA LYS A 22 20.55 -17.09 15.12
C LYS A 22 19.81 -17.47 13.84
N GLN A 23 19.38 -18.73 13.72
CA GLN A 23 18.50 -19.14 12.63
C GLN A 23 17.16 -18.41 12.72
N GLN A 24 16.59 -18.33 13.91
CA GLN A 24 15.33 -17.60 14.12
C GLN A 24 15.49 -16.12 13.77
N GLN A 25 16.56 -15.45 14.23
CA GLN A 25 16.80 -14.05 13.87
C GLN A 25 16.90 -13.81 12.36
N VAL A 26 17.51 -14.73 11.61
CA VAL A 26 17.59 -14.60 10.15
C VAL A 26 16.21 -14.81 9.51
N LEU A 27 15.42 -15.74 10.02
CA LEU A 27 14.04 -15.95 9.56
C LEU A 27 13.17 -14.71 9.84
N ASP A 28 13.24 -14.17 11.05
CA ASP A 28 12.51 -12.96 11.46
C ASP A 28 12.93 -11.77 10.57
N PHE A 29 14.22 -11.66 10.25
CA PHE A 29 14.72 -10.62 9.34
C PHE A 29 14.21 -10.79 7.90
N ILE A 30 14.17 -12.03 7.40
CA ILE A 30 13.61 -12.30 6.06
C ILE A 30 12.11 -11.99 6.03
N GLU A 31 11.37 -12.34 7.08
CA GLU A 31 9.95 -12.01 7.22
C GLU A 31 9.74 -10.50 7.25
N PHE A 32 10.56 -9.77 8.02
CA PHE A 32 10.56 -8.31 8.03
C PHE A 32 10.86 -7.72 6.64
N LEU A 33 11.84 -8.26 5.91
CA LEU A 33 12.16 -7.81 4.56
C LEU A 33 11.00 -8.07 3.59
N HIS A 34 10.35 -9.23 3.67
CA HIS A 34 9.18 -9.55 2.86
C HIS A 34 8.03 -8.59 3.16
N TYR A 35 7.70 -8.39 4.44
CA TYR A 35 6.70 -7.42 4.88
C TYR A 35 6.99 -6.02 4.34
N LYS A 36 8.23 -5.53 4.51
CA LYS A 36 8.64 -4.21 4.02
C LYS A 36 8.60 -4.11 2.50
N SER A 37 9.01 -5.16 1.78
CA SER A 37 8.94 -5.23 0.32
C SER A 37 7.51 -5.24 -0.21
N THR A 38 6.56 -5.84 0.52
CA THR A 38 5.14 -5.83 0.15
C THR A 38 4.45 -4.50 0.45
N GLN A 39 4.91 -3.79 1.49
CA GLN A 39 4.40 -2.46 1.84
C GLN A 39 5.03 -1.33 1.03
N SER A 40 6.24 -1.49 0.52
CA SER A 40 6.93 -0.44 -0.26
C SER A 40 6.60 -0.50 -1.76
N SER A 41 5.38 -0.89 -2.13
CA SER A 41 4.93 -0.60 -3.49
C SER A 41 4.90 0.92 -3.62
N PRO A 42 5.60 1.53 -4.60
CA PRO A 42 5.46 2.97 -4.81
C PRO A 42 3.96 3.28 -4.97
N PRO A 43 3.45 4.34 -4.32
CA PRO A 43 2.03 4.66 -4.39
C PRO A 43 1.64 4.74 -5.87
N LEU A 44 0.62 3.95 -6.24
CA LEU A 44 0.15 3.91 -7.60
C LEU A 44 -0.23 5.33 -8.02
N SER A 45 0.19 5.74 -9.22
CA SER A 45 -0.34 6.97 -9.79
C SER A 45 -1.87 6.88 -9.88
N LEU A 46 -2.57 8.02 -9.79
CA LEU A 46 -4.02 8.05 -9.91
C LEU A 46 -4.53 7.34 -11.17
N ARG A 47 -3.78 7.47 -12.27
CA ARG A 47 -4.07 6.78 -13.53
C ARG A 47 -3.99 5.25 -13.38
N GLN A 48 -2.97 4.73 -12.71
CA GLN A 48 -2.83 3.29 -12.45
C GLN A 48 -3.94 2.81 -11.51
N LEU A 49 -4.27 3.57 -10.47
CA LEU A 49 -5.31 3.24 -9.51
C LEU A 49 -6.72 3.21 -10.16
N ALA A 50 -6.97 4.09 -11.14
CA ALA A 50 -8.20 4.09 -11.92
C ALA A 50 -8.34 2.85 -12.83
N THR A 51 -7.22 2.29 -13.31
CA THR A 51 -7.24 1.07 -14.15
C THR A 51 -7.52 -0.22 -13.37
N LEU A 52 -7.41 -0.18 -12.04
CA LEU A 52 -7.69 -1.36 -11.21
C LEU A 52 -9.20 -1.66 -11.12
N PRO A 53 -9.57 -2.95 -10.99
CA PRO A 53 -10.89 -3.37 -10.55
C PRO A 53 -11.29 -2.69 -9.23
N ILE A 54 -12.59 -2.49 -9.05
CA ILE A 54 -13.13 -1.67 -7.95
C ILE A 54 -12.77 -2.22 -6.56
N ASP A 55 -12.75 -3.54 -6.40
CA ASP A 55 -12.37 -4.24 -5.17
C ASP A 55 -10.90 -3.96 -4.80
N LYS A 56 -10.00 -4.01 -5.79
CA LYS A 56 -8.57 -3.73 -5.60
C LYS A 56 -8.33 -2.26 -5.32
N ARG A 57 -9.09 -1.38 -5.95
CA ARG A 57 -9.04 0.06 -5.69
C ARG A 57 -9.41 0.38 -4.24
N HIS A 58 -10.53 -0.17 -3.76
CA HIS A 58 -10.97 0.04 -2.37
C HIS A 58 -9.95 -0.47 -1.36
N GLN A 59 -9.35 -1.63 -1.62
CA GLN A 59 -8.30 -2.17 -0.75
C GLN A 59 -7.08 -1.23 -0.65
N GLN A 60 -6.71 -0.55 -1.75
CA GLN A 60 -5.60 0.41 -1.75
C GLN A 60 -5.96 1.71 -1.01
N LEU A 61 -7.19 2.20 -1.16
CA LEU A 61 -7.63 3.45 -0.54
C LEU A 61 -8.03 3.28 0.94
N GLN A 62 -8.29 2.04 1.39
CA GLN A 62 -8.82 1.74 2.73
C GLN A 62 -8.04 2.37 3.87
N ALA A 63 -6.71 2.46 3.75
CA ALA A 63 -5.85 3.04 4.79
C ALA A 63 -5.99 4.56 4.91
N ILE A 64 -6.41 5.26 3.85
CA ILE A 64 -6.42 6.74 3.76
C ILE A 64 -7.85 7.28 3.88
N ILE A 65 -8.87 6.45 3.65
CA ILE A 65 -10.29 6.81 3.78
C ILE A 65 -10.65 7.40 5.16
N PRO A 66 -10.17 6.87 6.30
CA PRO A 66 -10.48 7.45 7.61
C PRO A 66 -9.96 8.87 7.77
N ASP A 67 -8.70 9.10 7.40
CA ASP A 67 -8.05 10.42 7.46
C ASP A 67 -8.78 11.41 6.54
N MET A 68 -9.11 10.99 5.31
CA MET A 68 -9.92 11.80 4.40
C MET A 68 -11.29 12.16 5.01
N ALA A 69 -11.97 11.20 5.64
CA ALA A 69 -13.28 11.47 6.25
C ALA A 69 -13.18 12.47 7.41
N GLU A 70 -12.08 12.44 8.17
CA GLU A 70 -11.78 13.42 9.19
C GLU A 70 -11.52 14.82 8.58
N ASP A 71 -10.79 14.91 7.47
CA ASP A 71 -10.59 16.16 6.75
C ASP A 71 -11.92 16.78 6.31
N PHE A 72 -12.81 16.00 5.67
CA PHE A 72 -14.13 16.47 5.25
C PHE A 72 -15.04 16.88 6.42
N ALA A 73 -14.85 16.29 7.61
CA ALA A 73 -15.65 16.62 8.79
C ALA A 73 -15.23 17.95 9.44
N ASN A 74 -13.95 18.31 9.31
CA ASN A 74 -13.35 19.44 10.01
C ASN A 74 -13.04 20.64 9.10
N ASP A 75 -12.97 20.42 7.80
CA ASP A 75 -12.72 21.47 6.81
C ASP A 75 -14.00 21.78 6.00
N PRO A 76 -14.73 22.85 6.36
CA PRO A 76 -15.96 23.23 5.67
C PRO A 76 -15.71 23.58 4.20
N ASP A 77 -14.51 24.01 3.82
CA ASP A 77 -14.15 24.36 2.44
C ASP A 77 -14.22 23.11 1.54
N LEU A 78 -13.90 21.93 2.09
CA LEU A 78 -14.05 20.64 1.38
C LEU A 78 -15.50 20.21 1.18
N THR A 79 -16.44 20.85 1.87
CA THR A 79 -17.89 20.60 1.76
C THR A 79 -18.64 21.71 1.03
N GLU A 80 -17.93 22.66 0.41
CA GLU A 80 -18.51 23.82 -0.30
C GLU A 80 -19.51 23.47 -1.42
N PHE A 81 -19.52 22.21 -1.90
CA PHE A 81 -20.56 21.70 -2.80
C PHE A 81 -21.96 21.66 -2.16
N SER A 82 -22.06 21.78 -0.84
CA SER A 82 -23.32 21.86 -0.09
C SER A 82 -23.95 23.26 -0.10
N VAL A 83 -23.18 24.28 -0.52
CA VAL A 83 -23.57 25.70 -0.51
C VAL A 83 -24.10 26.17 -1.87
N LEU A 84 -23.94 25.36 -2.93
CA LEU A 84 -24.62 25.61 -4.19
C LEU A 84 -26.09 25.25 -4.02
N ASP A 85 -26.91 26.24 -3.69
CA ASP A 85 -28.37 26.13 -3.73
C ASP A 85 -28.78 25.50 -5.06
N THR A 86 -29.57 24.44 -4.97
CA THR A 86 -30.13 23.74 -6.15
C THR A 86 -31.00 24.64 -7.02
N GLU A 87 -31.27 25.87 -6.56
CA GLU A 87 -32.02 26.93 -7.21
C GLU A 87 -31.28 27.55 -8.41
N ASP A 88 -29.95 27.44 -8.51
CA ASP A 88 -29.18 28.01 -9.64
C ASP A 88 -29.20 27.13 -10.91
N TRP A 89 -29.85 25.95 -10.84
CA TRP A 89 -30.06 25.05 -11.98
C TRP A 89 -31.37 25.32 -12.73
N GLU A 90 -32.23 26.22 -12.24
CA GLU A 90 -33.39 26.75 -12.97
C GLU A 90 -32.88 27.76 -14.02
N ILE A 91 -32.21 27.26 -15.06
CA ILE A 91 -31.95 28.04 -16.27
C ILE A 91 -33.32 28.38 -16.86
N GLY A 92 -33.81 29.59 -16.57
CA GLY A 92 -35.05 30.11 -17.08
C GLY A 92 -35.13 29.92 -18.58
N ASN A 93 -36.07 29.08 -19.02
CA ASN A 93 -36.41 28.94 -20.41
C ASN A 93 -37.50 29.96 -20.74
N ASP A 94 -37.08 31.16 -21.10
CA ASP A 94 -37.92 32.19 -21.74
C ASP A 94 -37.43 32.46 -23.17
#